data_AF-A0A7V3T3B4-F1
#
_entry.id   AF-A0A7V3T3B4-F1
#
_cell.length_a   1.000
_cell.length_b   1.000
_cell.length_c   1.000
_cell.angle_alpha   90.00
_cell.angle_beta   90.00
_cell.angle_gamma   90.00
#
_symmetry.space_group_name_H-M   'P 1'
#
loop_
_entity.id
_entity.type
_entity.pdbx_description
1 polymer ?
#
loop_
_entity_poly.entity_id
_entity_poly.type
_entity_poly.pdbx_seq_one_letter_code
_entity_poly.pdbx_strand_id
1 'polypeptide(L)'
;MTTAAMKMLKLMLAAGLAGVVTGCLEQSAGQPGVRFGALLRVQWVGTAQLARDTNAARVCQILALPESAAFREELLGKLARVPYQCWSNSLPKGVPDQAPLIRPLLEDLARQEWYLELQGSTAAPELVLAVQVTGDRARLWSTNLWQVVHGWKLGVPQPLPNAGGQGWQLKKAAAPNLIQFAQSGSWVLVGLGQEPLKLLPGLVQQVRANGRPVPALQAHWLEVQADLPALRGWLPVLEDFRLPPVHLTVRGLNGHVRTEAKLHYSANLAWKPEPWKLPTNAIRDPIISFTAARGIAPLLAQVKGVTGLGLNPLPDQLCAWAGKDLFAQTYVTFPVPHATNALHQLARTVPGFTQLHPWLKPSQVVYWSNRAELMWQGVPLAVPTLRPLRDSGSDYVLACLFPLSSPTNAPPPAQLYAQVQGRQNLAYYDWEYTQERLRHMRPLYQILDIAHRRQFIPTNAPSQVWIRAIAPYLGNTVTELTVTGPKELTLTRKSELGLTGFELYTLTRWLESPGFPKRFELPPPAPDPRAGPPPGLTNPGPRRTR
;
A
#
# COMPACT_ATOMS: atom_id res chain seq x y z
N MET A 1 21.51 -8.66 -3.00
CA MET A 1 21.38 -7.22 -2.67
C MET A 1 19.93 -6.70 -2.76
N THR A 2 18.92 -7.58 -2.73
CA THR A 2 17.48 -7.30 -2.91
C THR A 2 16.73 -6.98 -1.60
N THR A 3 17.36 -7.17 -0.44
CA THR A 3 16.75 -7.01 0.89
C THR A 3 16.62 -5.56 1.37
N ALA A 4 17.41 -4.63 0.82
CA ALA A 4 17.45 -3.24 1.28
C ALA A 4 16.32 -2.38 0.68
N ALA A 5 15.99 -2.60 -0.60
CA ALA A 5 14.86 -1.99 -1.30
C ALA A 5 13.52 -2.35 -0.64
N MET A 6 13.37 -3.64 -0.31
CA MET A 6 12.20 -4.17 0.37
C MET A 6 12.06 -3.55 1.77
N LYS A 7 13.15 -3.32 2.51
CA LYS A 7 13.12 -2.69 3.85
C LYS A 7 12.78 -1.20 3.83
N MET A 8 13.27 -0.45 2.84
CA MET A 8 13.01 0.99 2.72
C MET A 8 11.56 1.28 2.35
N LEU A 9 10.99 0.51 1.41
CA LEU A 9 9.56 0.56 1.22
C LEU A 9 8.83 -0.04 2.41
N LYS A 10 9.26 -1.14 3.00
CA LYS A 10 8.60 -1.64 4.23
C LYS A 10 8.56 -0.58 5.32
N LEU A 11 9.54 0.33 5.44
CA LEU A 11 9.49 1.46 6.36
C LEU A 11 8.56 2.61 5.90
N MET A 12 8.42 2.81 4.58
CA MET A 12 7.59 3.86 3.97
C MET A 12 6.11 3.43 3.80
N LEU A 13 5.85 2.19 3.38
CA LEU A 13 4.59 1.47 3.56
C LEU A 13 4.28 1.27 5.03
N ALA A 14 5.25 1.04 5.91
CA ALA A 14 5.00 1.13 7.34
C ALA A 14 4.88 2.55 7.82
N ALA A 15 5.21 3.61 7.09
CA ALA A 15 4.81 4.95 7.48
C ALA A 15 3.35 5.20 7.07
N GLY A 16 2.96 4.72 5.87
CA GLY A 16 1.56 4.69 5.41
C GLY A 16 0.66 3.74 6.23
N LEU A 17 1.19 2.58 6.67
CA LEU A 17 0.57 1.60 7.57
C LEU A 17 0.85 1.87 9.05
N ALA A 18 1.89 2.62 9.45
CA ALA A 18 2.03 3.08 10.86
C ALA A 18 1.12 4.26 11.13
N GLY A 19 0.62 4.95 10.11
CA GLY A 19 -0.62 5.72 10.23
C GLY A 19 -1.83 4.86 10.60
N VAL A 20 -1.78 3.54 10.36
CA VAL A 20 -2.83 2.56 10.68
C VAL A 20 -2.60 1.87 12.03
N VAL A 21 -1.38 1.89 12.57
CA VAL A 21 -1.05 1.20 13.83
C VAL A 21 -0.19 2.07 14.74
N THR A 22 -0.83 2.98 15.46
CA THR A 22 -0.22 3.69 16.59
C THR A 22 0.03 2.70 17.73
N GLY A 23 1.23 2.13 17.80
CA GLY A 23 1.73 1.39 18.98
C GLY A 23 1.09 0.04 19.30
N CYS A 24 0.03 -0.36 18.61
CA CYS A 24 -0.73 -1.56 18.95
C CYS A 24 -0.48 -2.64 17.92
N LEU A 25 0.60 -3.41 18.04
CA LEU A 25 0.79 -4.58 17.18
C LEU A 25 0.09 -5.81 17.78
N GLU A 26 -0.36 -6.69 16.90
CA GLU A 26 -1.03 -7.94 17.28
C GLU A 26 -0.08 -8.85 18.08
N GLN A 27 -0.57 -9.40 19.19
CA GLN A 27 0.21 -10.29 20.05
C GLN A 27 0.33 -11.68 19.41
N SER A 28 1.52 -12.30 19.53
CA SER A 28 1.82 -13.56 18.81
C SER A 28 1.21 -14.84 19.39
N ALA A 29 0.55 -14.78 20.55
CA ALA A 29 0.12 -15.96 21.30
C ALA A 29 -1.38 -16.01 21.63
N GLY A 30 -2.19 -15.09 21.09
CA GLY A 30 -3.63 -15.04 21.33
C GLY A 30 -4.46 -15.67 20.21
N GLN A 31 -5.71 -16.07 20.51
CA GLN A 31 -6.72 -16.23 19.46
C GLN A 31 -6.97 -14.88 18.78
N PRO A 32 -7.22 -14.81 17.47
CA PRO A 32 -7.43 -13.54 16.77
C PRO A 32 -8.58 -12.75 17.42
N GLY A 33 -8.48 -11.42 17.44
CA GLY A 33 -9.48 -10.55 18.06
C GLY A 33 -10.90 -10.70 17.49
N VAL A 34 -11.01 -11.19 16.26
CA VAL A 34 -12.27 -11.64 15.65
C VAL A 34 -11.98 -12.82 14.70
N ARG A 35 -12.97 -13.69 14.50
CA ARG A 35 -12.93 -14.74 13.47
C ARG A 35 -14.04 -14.50 12.47
N PHE A 36 -13.67 -14.17 11.23
CA PHE A 36 -14.62 -13.99 10.13
C PHE A 36 -15.13 -15.31 9.54
N GLY A 37 -14.49 -16.44 9.90
CA GLY A 37 -14.77 -17.76 9.33
C GLY A 37 -14.06 -18.04 8.00
N ALA A 38 -13.44 -17.02 7.40
CA ALA A 38 -12.62 -17.11 6.20
C ALA A 38 -11.27 -16.40 6.42
N LEU A 39 -10.24 -16.77 5.65
CA LEU A 39 -8.94 -16.09 5.66
C LEU A 39 -9.04 -14.72 4.98
N LEU A 40 -9.79 -14.63 3.88
CA LEU A 40 -10.05 -13.41 3.15
C LEU A 40 -11.43 -13.48 2.49
N ARG A 41 -12.22 -12.41 2.62
CA ARG A 41 -13.39 -12.11 1.80
C ARG A 41 -13.24 -10.74 1.18
N VAL A 42 -13.59 -10.63 -0.10
CA VAL A 42 -13.64 -9.36 -0.81
C VAL A 42 -14.91 -9.32 -1.65
N GLN A 43 -15.68 -8.24 -1.52
CA GLN A 43 -16.82 -7.97 -2.39
C GLN A 43 -16.65 -6.58 -3.03
N TRP A 44 -16.79 -6.53 -4.35
CA TRP A 44 -16.66 -5.31 -5.15
C TRP A 44 -17.89 -5.11 -6.01
N VAL A 45 -18.46 -3.89 -6.02
CA VAL A 45 -19.68 -3.57 -6.81
C VAL A 45 -19.46 -3.45 -8.31
N GLY A 46 -18.22 -3.29 -8.78
CA GLY A 46 -17.94 -3.02 -10.18
C GLY A 46 -17.96 -1.52 -10.52
N THR A 47 -17.07 -1.08 -11.42
CA THR A 47 -17.09 0.31 -11.90
C THR A 47 -18.37 0.65 -12.70
N ALA A 48 -19.06 -0.34 -13.26
CA ALA A 48 -20.35 -0.13 -13.93
C ALA A 48 -21.46 0.29 -12.95
N GLN A 49 -21.47 -0.27 -11.74
CA GLN A 49 -22.40 0.15 -10.68
C GLN A 49 -21.95 1.46 -10.06
N LEU A 50 -20.64 1.63 -9.84
CA LEU A 50 -20.05 2.87 -9.33
C LEU A 50 -20.43 4.08 -10.19
N ALA A 51 -20.46 3.94 -11.52
CA ALA A 51 -20.83 5.00 -12.46
C ALA A 51 -22.29 5.49 -12.30
N ARG A 52 -23.13 4.76 -11.57
CA ARG A 52 -24.53 5.14 -11.27
C ARG A 52 -24.68 5.81 -9.90
N ASP A 53 -23.64 5.80 -9.07
CA ASP A 53 -23.66 6.42 -7.74
C ASP A 53 -23.28 7.90 -7.86
N THR A 54 -24.18 8.77 -7.38
CA THR A 54 -23.97 10.22 -7.38
C THR A 54 -22.79 10.66 -6.50
N ASN A 55 -22.45 9.88 -5.47
CA ASN A 55 -21.27 10.12 -4.64
C ASN A 55 -19.95 9.69 -5.30
N ALA A 56 -20.00 9.01 -6.46
CA ALA A 56 -18.82 8.58 -7.19
C ALA A 56 -18.39 9.55 -8.30
N ALA A 57 -19.05 10.71 -8.44
CA ALA A 57 -18.82 11.63 -9.56
C ALA A 57 -17.34 11.99 -9.77
N ARG A 58 -16.62 12.31 -8.69
CA ARG A 58 -15.18 12.64 -8.76
C ARG A 58 -14.34 11.45 -9.22
N VAL A 59 -14.58 10.26 -8.66
CA VAL A 59 -13.89 9.03 -9.06
C VAL A 59 -14.17 8.72 -10.52
N CYS A 60 -15.40 8.87 -10.97
CA CYS A 60 -15.80 8.64 -12.36
C CYS A 60 -15.13 9.63 -13.33
N GLN A 61 -15.01 10.91 -12.96
CA GLN A 61 -14.26 11.90 -13.74
C GLN A 61 -12.79 11.48 -13.92
N ILE A 62 -12.15 11.04 -12.84
CA ILE A 62 -10.76 10.57 -12.88
C ILE A 62 -10.64 9.31 -13.74
N LEU A 63 -11.54 8.33 -13.57
CA LEU A 63 -11.54 7.09 -14.36
C LEU A 63 -11.81 7.30 -15.85
N ALA A 64 -12.49 8.39 -16.22
CA ALA A 64 -12.79 8.75 -17.60
C ALA A 64 -11.63 9.41 -18.34
N LEU A 65 -10.56 9.83 -17.63
CA LEU A 65 -9.38 10.44 -18.26
C LEU A 65 -8.69 9.44 -19.22
N PRO A 66 -8.22 9.90 -20.41
CA PRO A 66 -7.43 9.07 -21.31
C PRO A 66 -6.18 8.47 -20.63
N GLU A 67 -5.53 9.24 -19.75
CA GLU A 67 -4.37 8.80 -18.99
C GLU A 67 -4.72 7.70 -17.99
N SER A 68 -5.93 7.74 -17.41
CA SER A 68 -6.43 6.65 -16.56
C SER A 68 -6.71 5.39 -17.36
N ALA A 69 -7.20 5.52 -18.59
CA ALA A 69 -7.36 4.38 -19.48
C ALA A 69 -6.00 3.76 -19.86
N ALA A 70 -5.00 4.57 -20.20
CA ALA A 70 -3.64 4.12 -20.52
C ALA A 70 -2.96 3.44 -19.30
N PHE A 71 -3.07 4.05 -18.13
CA PHE A 71 -2.56 3.47 -16.88
C PHE A 71 -3.23 2.12 -16.55
N ARG A 72 -4.56 2.05 -16.72
CA ARG A 72 -5.32 0.80 -16.54
C ARG A 72 -4.89 -0.28 -17.53
N GLU A 73 -4.65 0.07 -18.79
CA GLU A 73 -4.18 -0.89 -19.79
C GLU A 73 -2.85 -1.53 -19.37
N GLU A 74 -1.89 -0.71 -18.95
CA GLU A 74 -0.60 -1.18 -18.47
C GLU A 74 -0.73 -2.06 -17.22
N LEU A 75 -1.51 -1.60 -16.24
CA LEU A 75 -1.77 -2.34 -15.00
C LEU A 75 -2.36 -3.71 -15.28
N LEU A 76 -3.44 -3.77 -16.07
CA LEU A 76 -4.11 -5.02 -16.37
C LEU A 76 -3.25 -5.94 -17.26
N GLY A 77 -2.44 -5.36 -18.16
CA GLY A 77 -1.43 -6.10 -18.93
C GLY A 77 -0.38 -6.77 -18.05
N LYS A 78 0.15 -6.06 -17.05
CA LYS A 78 1.08 -6.61 -16.06
C LYS A 78 0.40 -7.67 -15.18
N LEU A 79 -0.81 -7.41 -14.69
CA LEU A 79 -1.57 -8.34 -13.85
C LEU A 79 -1.95 -9.63 -14.57
N ALA A 80 -2.23 -9.58 -15.88
CA ALA A 80 -2.59 -10.77 -16.68
C ALA A 80 -1.48 -11.84 -16.71
N ARG A 81 -0.22 -11.45 -16.45
CA ARG A 81 0.95 -12.35 -16.42
C ARG A 81 1.17 -12.99 -15.04
N VAL A 82 0.50 -12.49 -14.01
CA VAL A 82 0.70 -12.92 -12.61
C VAL A 82 0.38 -14.40 -12.41
N PRO A 83 -0.71 -14.97 -12.96
CA PRO A 83 -1.00 -16.39 -12.81
C PRO A 83 0.16 -17.28 -13.31
N TYR A 84 0.73 -16.96 -14.48
CA TYR A 84 1.90 -17.67 -15.01
C TYR A 84 3.10 -17.53 -14.08
N GLN A 85 3.42 -16.31 -13.62
CA GLN A 85 4.52 -16.09 -12.68
C GLN A 85 4.32 -16.83 -11.35
N CYS A 86 3.09 -16.97 -10.85
CA CYS A 86 2.77 -17.68 -9.61
C CYS A 86 2.96 -19.19 -9.74
N TRP A 87 2.66 -19.76 -10.90
CA TRP A 87 2.75 -21.19 -11.13
C TRP A 87 3.98 -21.63 -11.93
N SER A 88 4.84 -20.72 -12.37
CA SER A 88 5.98 -21.02 -13.26
C SER A 88 6.86 -22.19 -12.77
N ASN A 89 7.02 -22.35 -11.46
CA ASN A 89 7.80 -23.44 -10.86
C ASN A 89 7.06 -24.79 -10.81
N SER A 90 5.74 -24.76 -10.92
CA SER A 90 4.84 -25.92 -10.90
C SER A 90 4.29 -26.26 -12.29
N LEU A 91 4.47 -25.39 -13.27
CA LEU A 91 4.08 -25.61 -14.66
C LEU A 91 5.12 -26.46 -15.40
N PRO A 92 4.70 -27.26 -16.39
CA PRO A 92 5.63 -27.95 -17.29
C PRO A 92 6.58 -26.96 -17.98
N LYS A 93 7.83 -27.35 -18.19
CA LYS A 93 8.84 -26.49 -18.85
C LYS A 93 8.38 -26.11 -20.27
N GLY A 94 8.59 -24.85 -20.63
CA GLY A 94 8.36 -24.34 -21.99
C GLY A 94 6.90 -24.03 -22.35
N VAL A 95 5.96 -24.07 -21.39
CA VAL A 95 4.59 -23.62 -21.65
C VAL A 95 4.54 -22.09 -21.76
N PRO A 96 3.70 -21.54 -22.65
CA PRO A 96 3.64 -20.10 -22.87
C PRO A 96 2.92 -19.36 -21.72
N ASP A 97 3.23 -18.08 -21.59
CA ASP A 97 2.45 -17.13 -20.79
C ASP A 97 1.09 -16.93 -21.47
N GLN A 98 0.00 -17.25 -20.77
CA GLN A 98 -1.37 -17.19 -21.29
C GLN A 98 -2.04 -15.85 -20.99
N ALA A 99 -1.26 -14.79 -20.73
CA ALA A 99 -1.76 -13.45 -20.41
C ALA A 99 -2.83 -12.89 -21.37
N PRO A 100 -2.76 -13.07 -22.71
CA PRO A 100 -3.81 -12.59 -23.61
C PRO A 100 -5.20 -13.17 -23.32
N LEU A 101 -5.28 -14.39 -22.77
CA LEU A 101 -6.54 -15.03 -22.38
C LEU A 101 -7.04 -14.51 -21.02
N ILE A 102 -6.14 -14.09 -20.14
CA ILE A 102 -6.47 -13.61 -18.79
C ILE A 102 -6.84 -12.13 -18.81
N ARG A 103 -6.18 -11.33 -19.65
CA ARG A 103 -6.38 -9.87 -19.78
C ARG A 103 -7.85 -9.44 -19.87
N PRO A 104 -8.72 -10.02 -20.73
CA PRO A 104 -10.12 -9.61 -20.82
C PRO A 104 -10.94 -10.01 -19.58
N LEU A 105 -10.54 -11.05 -18.83
CA LEU A 105 -11.22 -11.44 -17.59
C LEU A 105 -10.98 -10.40 -16.49
N LEU A 106 -9.78 -9.82 -16.45
CA LEU A 106 -9.46 -8.74 -15.51
C LEU A 106 -10.25 -7.44 -15.81
N GLU A 107 -10.65 -7.21 -17.06
CA GLU A 107 -11.54 -6.09 -17.40
C GLU A 107 -12.93 -6.29 -16.80
N ASP A 108 -13.44 -7.52 -16.84
CA ASP A 108 -14.69 -7.85 -16.18
C ASP A 108 -14.57 -7.66 -14.67
N LEU A 109 -13.45 -8.03 -14.04
CA LEU A 109 -13.24 -7.79 -12.61
C LEU A 109 -13.19 -6.30 -12.25
N ALA A 110 -12.69 -5.43 -13.13
CA ALA A 110 -12.76 -3.99 -12.91
C ALA A 110 -14.20 -3.47 -13.06
N ARG A 111 -14.97 -4.02 -14.01
CA ARG A 111 -16.26 -3.48 -14.44
C ARG A 111 -17.45 -4.01 -13.67
N GLN A 112 -17.47 -5.31 -13.42
CA GLN A 112 -18.62 -6.05 -12.91
C GLN A 112 -18.54 -6.28 -11.42
N GLU A 113 -19.68 -6.61 -10.83
CA GLU A 113 -19.73 -7.09 -9.46
C GLU A 113 -18.98 -8.43 -9.34
N TRP A 114 -18.18 -8.58 -8.29
CA TRP A 114 -17.59 -9.87 -7.94
C TRP A 114 -17.41 -10.05 -6.44
N TYR A 115 -17.31 -11.32 -6.06
CA TYR A 115 -17.04 -11.80 -4.72
C TYR A 115 -15.89 -12.80 -4.75
N LEU A 116 -14.91 -12.64 -3.86
CA LEU A 116 -13.79 -13.54 -3.66
C LEU A 116 -13.79 -14.02 -2.22
N GLU A 117 -13.70 -15.32 -2.01
CA GLU A 117 -13.50 -15.89 -0.68
C GLU A 117 -12.38 -16.94 -0.70
N LEU A 118 -11.49 -16.81 0.28
CA LEU A 118 -10.41 -17.72 0.58
C LEU A 118 -10.66 -18.29 1.97
N GLN A 119 -10.83 -19.60 2.06
CA GLN A 119 -11.07 -20.33 3.30
C GLN A 119 -10.06 -21.47 3.50
N GLY A 120 -10.16 -22.13 4.66
CA GLY A 120 -9.29 -23.25 5.02
C GLY A 120 -8.02 -22.78 5.75
N SER A 121 -6.94 -23.52 5.55
CA SER A 121 -5.62 -23.17 6.11
C SER A 121 -4.67 -22.75 5.00
N THR A 122 -3.57 -22.09 5.36
CA THR A 122 -2.50 -21.77 4.40
C THR A 122 -1.82 -23.00 3.79
N ALA A 123 -1.98 -24.19 4.39
CA ALA A 123 -1.48 -25.45 3.85
C ALA A 123 -2.44 -26.09 2.83
N ALA A 124 -3.75 -25.90 3.01
CA ALA A 124 -4.79 -26.45 2.15
C ALA A 124 -5.91 -25.41 1.95
N PRO A 125 -5.64 -24.36 1.16
CA PRO A 125 -6.62 -23.31 0.94
C PRO A 125 -7.64 -23.70 -0.11
N GLU A 126 -8.83 -23.13 0.02
CA GLU A 126 -9.84 -23.11 -1.03
C GLU A 126 -10.19 -21.67 -1.36
N LEU A 127 -10.06 -21.31 -2.65
CA LEU A 127 -10.37 -20.01 -3.20
C LEU A 127 -11.54 -20.14 -4.15
N VAL A 128 -12.58 -19.31 -3.99
CA VAL A 128 -13.65 -19.17 -4.97
C VAL A 128 -13.81 -17.71 -5.37
N LEU A 129 -13.80 -17.46 -6.68
CA LEU A 129 -14.12 -16.18 -7.30
C LEU A 129 -15.46 -16.31 -8.03
N ALA A 130 -16.45 -15.52 -7.63
CA ALA A 130 -17.73 -15.39 -8.28
C ALA A 130 -17.83 -14.01 -8.97
N VAL A 131 -18.17 -13.98 -10.26
CA VAL A 131 -18.25 -12.75 -11.06
C VAL A 131 -19.60 -12.68 -11.76
N GLN A 132 -20.25 -11.51 -11.69
CA GLN A 132 -21.54 -11.28 -12.32
C GLN A 132 -21.37 -11.00 -13.82
N VAL A 133 -21.30 -12.06 -14.62
CA VAL A 133 -21.21 -12.00 -16.09
C VAL A 133 -22.18 -12.99 -16.72
N THR A 134 -22.74 -12.61 -17.88
CA THR A 134 -23.77 -13.40 -18.59
C THR A 134 -23.47 -13.48 -20.09
N GLY A 135 -24.20 -14.35 -20.80
CA GLY A 135 -24.14 -14.47 -22.26
C GLY A 135 -22.73 -14.70 -22.79
N ASP A 136 -22.31 -13.87 -23.75
CA ASP A 136 -21.00 -13.97 -24.40
C ASP A 136 -19.82 -13.83 -23.42
N ARG A 137 -19.96 -12.99 -22.39
CA ARG A 137 -18.91 -12.83 -21.39
C ARG A 137 -18.75 -14.09 -20.54
N ALA A 138 -19.84 -14.73 -20.11
CA ALA A 138 -19.76 -16.00 -19.39
C ALA A 138 -19.10 -17.11 -20.25
N ARG A 139 -19.43 -17.16 -21.55
CA ARG A 139 -18.77 -18.06 -22.52
C ARG A 139 -17.28 -17.76 -22.65
N LEU A 140 -16.90 -16.48 -22.75
CA LEU A 140 -15.50 -16.06 -22.80
C LEU A 140 -14.72 -16.52 -21.57
N TRP A 141 -15.28 -16.37 -20.37
CA TRP A 141 -14.67 -16.86 -19.13
C TRP A 141 -14.41 -18.37 -19.18
N SER A 142 -15.42 -19.15 -19.57
CA SER A 142 -15.28 -20.61 -19.69
C SER A 142 -14.17 -20.99 -20.68
N THR A 143 -14.23 -20.43 -21.90
CA THR A 143 -13.29 -20.73 -22.98
C THR A 143 -11.86 -20.31 -22.65
N ASN A 144 -11.66 -19.08 -22.15
CA ASN A 144 -10.33 -18.57 -21.87
C ASN A 144 -9.68 -19.35 -20.72
N LEU A 145 -10.40 -19.63 -19.64
CA LEU A 145 -9.87 -20.41 -18.53
C LEU A 145 -9.58 -21.86 -18.94
N TRP A 146 -10.43 -22.45 -19.79
CA TRP A 146 -10.19 -23.77 -20.38
C TRP A 146 -8.90 -23.77 -21.21
N GLN A 147 -8.73 -22.76 -22.07
CA GLN A 147 -7.54 -22.62 -22.93
C GLN A 147 -6.27 -22.34 -22.12
N VAL A 148 -6.38 -21.58 -21.01
CA VAL A 148 -5.26 -21.35 -20.08
C VAL A 148 -4.79 -22.69 -19.49
N VAL A 149 -5.70 -23.47 -18.91
CA VAL A 149 -5.30 -24.75 -18.28
C VAL A 149 -4.81 -25.78 -19.31
N HIS A 150 -5.40 -25.79 -20.50
CA HIS A 150 -4.95 -26.63 -21.62
C HIS A 150 -3.57 -26.21 -22.13
N GLY A 151 -3.35 -24.91 -22.35
CA GLY A 151 -2.08 -24.36 -22.83
C GLY A 151 -0.93 -24.52 -21.83
N TRP A 152 -1.25 -24.57 -20.54
CA TRP A 152 -0.32 -24.94 -19.47
C TRP A 152 -0.14 -26.46 -19.30
N LYS A 153 -0.81 -27.27 -20.11
CA LYS A 153 -0.74 -28.73 -20.10
C LYS A 153 -1.04 -29.32 -18.71
N LEU A 154 -2.01 -28.74 -18.00
CA LEU A 154 -2.39 -29.18 -16.65
C LEU A 154 -3.31 -30.41 -16.65
N GLY A 155 -3.74 -30.86 -17.82
CA GLY A 155 -4.65 -31.98 -18.05
C GLY A 155 -5.82 -31.58 -18.93
N VAL A 156 -6.79 -32.50 -19.10
CA VAL A 156 -7.98 -32.29 -19.93
C VAL A 156 -9.17 -31.98 -19.03
N PRO A 157 -9.76 -30.78 -19.10
CA PRO A 157 -10.98 -30.47 -18.35
C PRO A 157 -12.13 -31.40 -18.74
N GLN A 158 -12.86 -31.86 -17.75
CA GLN A 158 -14.02 -32.75 -17.88
C GLN A 158 -15.30 -32.00 -17.49
N PRO A 159 -16.49 -32.39 -17.98
CA PRO A 159 -17.76 -31.81 -17.54
C PRO A 159 -17.91 -31.86 -16.00
N LEU A 160 -18.43 -30.78 -15.41
CA LEU A 160 -18.66 -30.71 -13.98
C LEU A 160 -19.89 -31.58 -13.60
N PRO A 161 -19.75 -32.57 -12.70
CA PRO A 161 -20.87 -33.41 -12.29
C PRO A 161 -21.98 -32.59 -11.62
N ASN A 162 -23.25 -32.92 -11.87
CA ASN A 162 -24.43 -32.30 -11.24
C ASN A 162 -24.58 -30.78 -11.47
N ALA A 163 -23.85 -30.21 -12.44
CA ALA A 163 -23.94 -28.80 -12.82
C ALA A 163 -24.92 -28.53 -13.99
N GLY A 164 -25.73 -29.51 -14.38
CA GLY A 164 -26.64 -29.36 -15.53
C GLY A 164 -25.92 -29.05 -16.85
N GLY A 165 -24.66 -29.47 -16.99
CA GLY A 165 -23.83 -29.22 -18.18
C GLY A 165 -23.19 -27.84 -18.26
N GLN A 166 -23.43 -26.93 -17.30
CA GLN A 166 -22.89 -25.56 -17.33
C GLN A 166 -21.60 -25.40 -16.52
N GLY A 167 -20.60 -26.23 -16.80
CA GLY A 167 -19.32 -26.15 -16.11
C GLY A 167 -18.34 -27.25 -16.48
N TRP A 168 -17.09 -27.07 -16.07
CA TRP A 168 -16.04 -28.07 -16.21
C TRP A 168 -15.16 -28.12 -14.96
N GLN A 169 -14.48 -29.25 -14.77
CA GLN A 169 -13.52 -29.45 -13.72
C GLN A 169 -12.22 -30.03 -14.27
N LEU A 170 -11.11 -29.69 -13.64
CA LEU A 170 -9.80 -30.23 -13.92
C LEU A 170 -9.19 -30.76 -12.61
N LYS A 171 -8.85 -32.05 -12.62
CA LYS A 171 -8.07 -32.70 -11.56
C LYS A 171 -6.62 -32.83 -12.00
N LYS A 172 -5.68 -32.52 -11.10
CA LYS A 172 -4.24 -32.64 -11.34
C LYS A 172 -3.51 -33.15 -10.09
N ALA A 173 -2.30 -33.69 -10.25
CA ALA A 173 -1.57 -34.27 -9.11
C ALA A 173 -1.08 -33.24 -8.08
N ALA A 174 -0.54 -32.10 -8.54
CA ALA A 174 -0.01 -31.06 -7.65
C ALA A 174 -1.11 -30.18 -7.05
N ALA A 175 -0.91 -29.61 -5.86
CA ALA A 175 -1.81 -28.61 -5.29
C ALA A 175 -1.82 -27.28 -6.11
N PRO A 176 -2.92 -26.50 -6.12
CA PRO A 176 -4.29 -26.97 -5.86
C PRO A 176 -4.65 -28.09 -6.84
N ASN A 177 -5.14 -29.23 -6.35
CA ASN A 177 -5.33 -30.43 -7.16
C ASN A 177 -6.68 -30.46 -7.90
N LEU A 178 -7.56 -29.50 -7.61
CA LEU A 178 -8.86 -29.35 -8.23
C LEU A 178 -9.09 -27.88 -8.64
N ILE A 179 -9.44 -27.71 -9.91
CA ILE A 179 -9.93 -26.44 -10.49
C ILE A 179 -11.33 -26.71 -11.02
N GLN A 180 -12.30 -25.86 -10.67
CA GLN A 180 -13.67 -25.97 -11.14
C GLN A 180 -14.15 -24.64 -11.70
N PHE A 181 -14.86 -24.72 -12.81
CA PHE A 181 -15.61 -23.64 -13.41
C PHE A 181 -17.08 -24.03 -13.41
N ALA A 182 -17.94 -23.14 -12.91
CA ALA A 182 -19.38 -23.33 -12.93
C ALA A 182 -20.06 -22.03 -13.37
N GLN A 183 -21.14 -22.16 -14.11
CA GLN A 183 -22.07 -21.08 -14.38
C GLN A 183 -23.39 -21.38 -13.66
N SER A 184 -23.93 -20.38 -12.98
CA SER A 184 -25.20 -20.48 -12.26
C SER A 184 -25.90 -19.13 -12.32
N GLY A 185 -27.13 -19.10 -12.83
CA GLY A 185 -27.87 -17.83 -13.02
C GLY A 185 -27.07 -16.79 -13.79
N SER A 186 -26.92 -15.59 -13.21
CA SER A 186 -26.13 -14.49 -13.78
C SER A 186 -24.67 -14.46 -13.34
N TRP A 187 -24.14 -15.59 -12.84
CA TRP A 187 -22.82 -15.67 -12.21
C TRP A 187 -21.96 -16.77 -12.81
N VAL A 188 -20.68 -16.44 -12.98
CA VAL A 188 -19.60 -17.39 -13.21
C VAL A 188 -18.84 -17.57 -11.90
N LEU A 189 -18.55 -18.82 -11.54
CA LEU A 189 -17.82 -19.19 -10.33
C LEU A 189 -16.59 -20.03 -10.72
N VAL A 190 -15.43 -19.64 -10.19
CA VAL A 190 -14.16 -20.33 -10.39
C VAL A 190 -13.61 -20.73 -9.04
N GLY A 191 -13.45 -22.04 -8.81
CA GLY A 191 -12.94 -22.62 -7.58
C GLY A 191 -11.57 -23.24 -7.78
N LEU A 192 -10.65 -23.00 -6.84
CA LEU A 192 -9.33 -23.63 -6.78
C LEU A 192 -9.07 -24.12 -5.36
N GLY A 193 -8.66 -25.37 -5.20
CA GLY A 193 -8.36 -25.90 -3.88
C GLY A 193 -7.97 -27.37 -3.88
N GLN A 194 -8.02 -27.96 -2.69
CA GLN A 194 -7.85 -29.40 -2.51
C GLN A 194 -9.20 -30.12 -2.60
N GLU A 195 -9.26 -31.24 -3.32
CA GLU A 195 -10.46 -32.06 -3.43
C GLU A 195 -10.90 -32.64 -2.05
N PRO A 196 -12.19 -32.57 -1.67
CA PRO A 196 -13.29 -31.88 -2.37
C PRO A 196 -13.37 -30.37 -2.06
N LEU A 197 -13.78 -29.56 -3.06
CA LEU A 197 -14.14 -28.16 -2.86
C LEU A 197 -15.44 -28.07 -2.04
N LYS A 198 -15.44 -27.32 -0.94
CA LYS A 198 -16.60 -27.14 -0.05
C LYS A 198 -17.32 -25.82 -0.29
N LEU A 199 -16.59 -24.77 -0.64
CA LEU A 199 -17.11 -23.42 -0.83
C LEU A 199 -17.88 -23.28 -2.14
N LEU A 200 -17.32 -23.78 -3.25
CA LEU A 200 -17.93 -23.60 -4.57
C LEU A 200 -19.34 -24.19 -4.65
N PRO A 201 -19.60 -25.45 -4.22
CA PRO A 201 -20.95 -26.00 -4.25
C PRO A 201 -21.95 -25.18 -3.43
N GLY A 202 -21.53 -24.70 -2.26
CA GLY A 202 -22.35 -23.83 -1.41
C GLY A 202 -22.74 -22.53 -2.10
N LEU A 203 -21.79 -21.84 -2.73
CA LEU A 203 -22.06 -20.60 -3.47
C LEU A 203 -22.91 -20.84 -4.72
N VAL A 204 -22.71 -21.95 -5.44
CA VAL A 204 -23.59 -22.33 -6.57
C VAL A 204 -25.03 -22.55 -6.09
N GLN A 205 -25.22 -23.20 -4.95
CA GLN A 205 -26.54 -23.41 -4.34
C GLN A 205 -27.18 -22.08 -3.91
N GLN A 206 -26.41 -21.17 -3.31
CA GLN A 206 -26.90 -19.83 -2.96
C GLN A 206 -27.37 -19.06 -4.20
N VAL A 207 -26.62 -19.14 -5.31
CA VAL A 207 -27.06 -18.52 -6.58
C VAL A 207 -28.34 -19.15 -7.10
N ARG A 208 -28.52 -20.46 -7.00
CA ARG A 208 -29.76 -21.14 -7.43
C ARG A 208 -30.96 -20.75 -6.57
N ALA A 209 -30.76 -20.61 -5.25
CA ALA A 209 -31.83 -20.29 -4.32
C ALA A 209 -32.21 -18.80 -4.33
N ASN A 210 -31.21 -17.91 -4.37
CA ASN A 210 -31.36 -16.48 -4.10
C ASN A 210 -30.94 -15.59 -5.29
N GLY A 211 -30.52 -16.19 -6.41
CA GLY A 211 -30.04 -15.49 -7.60
C GLY A 211 -28.60 -14.95 -7.49
N ARG A 212 -27.97 -15.01 -6.30
CA ARG A 212 -26.66 -14.38 -6.01
C ARG A 212 -25.85 -15.22 -5.00
N PRO A 213 -24.50 -15.17 -5.04
CA PRO A 213 -23.65 -15.98 -4.17
C PRO A 213 -23.64 -15.47 -2.73
N VAL A 214 -23.74 -14.15 -2.56
CA VAL A 214 -23.80 -13.42 -1.29
C VAL A 214 -24.75 -12.23 -1.41
N PRO A 215 -25.25 -11.66 -0.28
CA PRO A 215 -26.02 -10.42 -0.29
C PRO A 215 -25.27 -9.27 -0.99
N ALA A 216 -26.01 -8.29 -1.52
CA ALA A 216 -25.41 -7.15 -2.23
C ALA A 216 -24.86 -6.17 -1.22
N LEU A 217 -23.74 -5.53 -1.55
CA LEU A 217 -23.37 -4.31 -0.87
C LEU A 217 -24.44 -3.25 -1.17
N GLN A 218 -25.07 -2.73 -0.12
CA GLN A 218 -26.08 -1.69 -0.25
C GLN A 218 -25.48 -0.29 -0.14
N ALA A 219 -24.69 -0.05 0.90
CA ALA A 219 -24.11 1.26 1.19
C ALA A 219 -22.65 1.41 0.77
N HIS A 220 -21.99 0.31 0.40
CA HIS A 220 -20.54 0.25 0.19
C HIS A 220 -20.21 -0.13 -1.26
N TRP A 221 -19.08 0.35 -1.75
CA TRP A 221 -18.51 -0.02 -3.04
C TRP A 221 -17.57 -1.23 -2.92
N LEU A 222 -16.81 -1.30 -1.82
CA LEU A 222 -15.89 -2.38 -1.51
C LEU A 222 -16.06 -2.79 -0.05
N GLU A 223 -16.04 -4.10 0.20
CA GLU A 223 -15.91 -4.66 1.52
C GLU A 223 -14.83 -5.73 1.53
N VAL A 224 -13.96 -5.69 2.54
CA VAL A 224 -12.85 -6.64 2.74
C VAL A 224 -12.85 -7.10 4.19
N GLN A 225 -12.84 -8.40 4.40
CA GLN A 225 -12.60 -9.01 5.71
C GLN A 225 -11.37 -9.90 5.58
N ALA A 226 -10.35 -9.70 6.41
CA ALA A 226 -9.11 -10.45 6.31
C ALA A 226 -8.55 -10.83 7.68
N ASP A 227 -8.21 -12.10 7.85
CA ASP A 227 -7.40 -12.59 8.96
C ASP A 227 -5.91 -12.38 8.61
N LEU A 228 -5.44 -11.15 8.82
CA LEU A 228 -4.04 -10.77 8.51
C LEU A 228 -3.00 -11.62 9.26
N PRO A 229 -3.21 -12.02 10.54
CA PRO A 229 -2.32 -12.97 11.20
C PRO A 229 -2.21 -14.31 10.46
N ALA A 230 -3.32 -14.89 10.02
CA ALA A 230 -3.31 -16.16 9.30
C ALA A 230 -2.69 -16.04 7.89
N LEU A 231 -2.85 -14.89 7.23
CA LEU A 231 -2.29 -14.62 5.90
C LEU A 231 -0.79 -14.27 5.89
N ARG A 232 -0.17 -14.13 7.06
CA ARG A 232 1.21 -13.64 7.21
C ARG A 232 2.24 -14.42 6.38
N GLY A 233 2.11 -15.74 6.32
CA GLY A 233 3.03 -16.61 5.57
C GLY A 233 2.92 -16.49 4.04
N TRP A 234 1.85 -15.86 3.54
CA TRP A 234 1.62 -15.68 2.11
C TRP A 234 1.86 -14.24 1.64
N LEU A 235 1.86 -13.30 2.57
CA LEU A 235 2.08 -11.88 2.31
C LEU A 235 3.36 -11.43 3.03
N PRO A 236 4.54 -11.46 2.37
CA PRO A 236 5.82 -11.13 2.98
C PRO A 236 5.92 -9.70 3.56
N VAL A 237 4.97 -8.82 3.21
CA VAL A 237 4.83 -7.50 3.82
C VAL A 237 4.32 -7.58 5.27
N LEU A 238 3.50 -8.57 5.60
CA LEU A 238 2.96 -8.82 6.95
C LEU A 238 3.98 -9.50 7.89
N GLU A 239 5.08 -10.03 7.37
CA GLU A 239 6.13 -10.63 8.20
C GLU A 239 6.73 -9.63 9.21
N ASP A 240 6.85 -8.36 8.82
CA ASP A 240 7.46 -7.33 9.68
C ASP A 240 6.42 -6.55 10.50
N PHE A 241 5.14 -6.62 10.13
CA PHE A 241 4.03 -5.94 10.82
C PHE A 241 3.01 -6.97 11.28
N ARG A 242 2.96 -7.22 12.59
CA ARG A 242 1.93 -8.07 13.21
C ARG A 242 0.62 -7.30 13.23
N LEU A 243 -0.11 -7.33 12.11
CA LEU A 243 -1.40 -6.65 11.99
C LEU A 243 -2.52 -7.57 12.52
N PRO A 244 -3.54 -7.01 13.21
CA PRO A 244 -4.71 -7.77 13.63
C PRO A 244 -5.61 -8.10 12.42
N PRO A 245 -6.61 -8.99 12.59
CA PRO A 245 -7.70 -9.09 11.64
C PRO A 245 -8.34 -7.73 11.35
N VAL A 246 -8.75 -7.52 10.09
CA VAL A 246 -9.28 -6.24 9.62
C VAL A 246 -10.61 -6.42 8.91
N HIS A 247 -11.55 -5.51 9.19
CA HIS A 247 -12.75 -5.28 8.39
C HIS A 247 -12.67 -3.89 7.75
N LEU A 248 -12.50 -3.85 6.43
CA LEU A 248 -12.38 -2.63 5.65
C LEU A 248 -13.60 -2.44 4.76
N THR A 249 -14.11 -1.22 4.70
CA THR A 249 -15.20 -0.80 3.83
C THR A 249 -14.83 0.48 3.10
N VAL A 250 -15.31 0.61 1.86
CA VAL A 250 -15.17 1.83 1.06
C VAL A 250 -16.52 2.21 0.52
N ARG A 251 -16.89 3.48 0.63
CA ARG A 251 -18.15 4.02 0.08
C ARG A 251 -18.00 5.45 -0.38
N GLY A 252 -18.97 5.90 -1.17
CA GLY A 252 -19.16 7.32 -1.45
C GLY A 252 -19.84 8.02 -0.29
N LEU A 253 -19.38 9.20 0.06
CA LEU A 253 -20.03 10.07 1.02
C LEU A 253 -19.75 11.54 0.69
N ASN A 254 -20.81 12.30 0.41
CA ASN A 254 -20.74 13.73 0.10
C ASN A 254 -19.75 14.03 -1.05
N GLY A 255 -19.79 13.20 -2.10
CA GLY A 255 -18.91 13.35 -3.27
C GLY A 255 -17.45 12.93 -3.07
N HIS A 256 -17.10 12.34 -1.93
CA HIS A 256 -15.76 11.85 -1.61
C HIS A 256 -15.75 10.34 -1.35
N VAL A 257 -14.56 9.75 -1.41
CA VAL A 257 -14.31 8.37 -1.00
C VAL A 257 -14.11 8.34 0.52
N ARG A 258 -14.97 7.59 1.20
CA ARG A 258 -14.86 7.25 2.62
C ARG A 258 -14.34 5.83 2.76
N THR A 259 -13.14 5.70 3.30
CA THR A 259 -12.56 4.41 3.71
C THR A 259 -12.68 4.28 5.21
N GLU A 260 -13.16 3.14 5.69
CA GLU A 260 -13.18 2.79 7.11
C GLU A 260 -12.53 1.42 7.28
N ALA A 261 -11.63 1.27 8.25
CA ALA A 261 -11.02 -0.01 8.59
C ALA A 261 -11.04 -0.22 10.10
N LYS A 262 -11.67 -1.31 10.54
CA LYS A 262 -11.69 -1.75 11.93
C LYS A 262 -10.64 -2.84 12.15
N LEU A 263 -9.78 -2.61 13.13
CA LEU A 263 -8.66 -3.46 13.50
C LEU A 263 -8.99 -4.14 14.82
N HIS A 264 -9.09 -5.48 14.81
CA HIS A 264 -9.59 -6.26 15.94
C HIS A 264 -8.47 -7.01 16.66
N TYR A 265 -8.00 -6.49 17.78
CA TYR A 265 -6.85 -7.04 18.50
C TYR A 265 -7.23 -8.23 19.39
N SER A 266 -6.35 -9.22 19.53
CA SER A 266 -6.57 -10.34 20.47
C SER A 266 -6.54 -9.90 21.95
N ALA A 267 -5.71 -8.91 22.25
CA ALA A 267 -5.47 -8.40 23.60
C ALA A 267 -5.89 -6.94 23.74
N ASN A 268 -6.06 -6.50 24.99
CA ASN A 268 -6.37 -5.11 25.27
C ASN A 268 -5.20 -4.22 24.79
N LEU A 269 -5.56 -3.12 24.13
CA LEU A 269 -4.64 -2.08 23.72
C LEU A 269 -4.07 -1.43 24.96
N ALA A 270 -2.75 -1.51 25.13
CA ALA A 270 -2.03 -0.78 26.19
C ALA A 270 -1.89 0.72 25.86
N TRP A 271 -2.79 1.25 25.03
CA TRP A 271 -2.78 2.65 24.61
C TRP A 271 -3.41 3.52 25.69
N LYS A 272 -2.74 4.63 26.02
CA LYS A 272 -3.22 5.62 26.97
C LYS A 272 -3.14 7.00 26.33
N PRO A 273 -4.17 7.84 26.48
CA PRO A 273 -4.10 9.19 25.97
C PRO A 273 -3.14 10.04 26.80
N GLU A 274 -2.06 10.49 26.17
CA GLU A 274 -1.23 11.56 26.71
C GLU A 274 -1.65 12.93 26.15
N PRO A 275 -1.45 14.03 26.91
CA PRO A 275 -1.60 15.38 26.38
C PRO A 275 -0.67 15.61 25.19
N TRP A 276 -1.20 16.21 24.12
CA TRP A 276 -0.44 16.48 22.90
C TRP A 276 0.70 17.48 23.14
N LYS A 277 1.92 17.11 22.75
CA LYS A 277 3.08 18.00 22.69
C LYS A 277 3.35 18.36 21.24
N LEU A 278 2.78 19.47 20.79
CA LEU A 278 2.90 19.96 19.42
C LEU A 278 3.80 21.20 19.37
N PRO A 279 4.68 21.33 18.37
CA PRO A 279 5.52 22.50 18.19
C PRO A 279 4.75 23.64 17.51
N THR A 280 3.73 24.19 18.19
CA THR A 280 2.79 25.16 17.58
C THR A 280 3.42 26.47 17.11
N ASN A 281 4.58 26.91 17.63
CA ASN A 281 5.26 28.09 17.07
C ASN A 281 6.28 27.73 15.98
N ALA A 282 6.63 26.46 15.78
CA ALA A 282 7.48 26.06 14.65
C ALA A 282 6.69 25.83 13.36
N ILE A 283 5.40 25.50 13.48
CA ILE A 283 4.50 25.31 12.35
C ILE A 283 4.04 26.67 11.87
N ARG A 284 4.22 26.94 10.57
CA ARG A 284 3.94 28.21 9.91
C ARG A 284 3.34 27.99 8.53
N ASP A 285 2.42 28.86 8.14
CA ASP A 285 1.82 28.81 6.82
C ASP A 285 2.76 29.35 5.74
N PRO A 286 2.66 28.85 4.48
CA PRO A 286 1.66 27.88 4.01
C PRO A 286 2.07 26.41 4.24
N ILE A 287 1.24 25.64 4.97
CA ILE A 287 1.40 24.18 5.07
C ILE A 287 0.55 23.42 4.06
N ILE A 288 1.04 22.25 3.64
CA ILE A 288 0.33 21.32 2.73
C ILE A 288 0.07 19.95 3.36
N SER A 289 0.63 19.68 4.53
CA SER A 289 0.26 18.54 5.35
C SER A 289 0.57 18.78 6.81
N PHE A 290 -0.15 18.05 7.67
CA PHE A 290 0.03 18.02 9.11
C PHE A 290 -0.38 16.66 9.62
N THR A 291 0.51 16.05 10.40
CA THR A 291 0.34 14.74 11.00
C THR A 291 0.66 14.83 12.48
N ALA A 292 -0.17 14.23 13.32
CA ALA A 292 0.07 14.07 14.74
C ALA A 292 -0.24 12.64 15.15
N ALA A 293 0.68 11.98 15.86
CA ALA A 293 0.45 10.66 16.41
C ALA A 293 0.91 10.58 17.88
N ARG A 294 0.21 9.78 18.69
CA ARG A 294 0.57 9.49 20.09
C ARG A 294 0.34 8.01 20.43
N GLY A 295 1.04 7.51 21.43
CA GLY A 295 1.09 6.08 21.72
C GLY A 295 2.03 5.32 20.79
N ILE A 296 3.04 5.95 20.18
CA ILE A 296 3.91 5.31 19.19
C ILE A 296 5.12 4.59 19.79
N ALA A 297 5.47 4.81 21.07
CA ALA A 297 6.69 4.26 21.66
C ALA A 297 6.78 2.72 21.56
N PRO A 298 5.69 1.95 21.78
CA PRO A 298 5.74 0.49 21.61
C PRO A 298 5.98 0.04 20.16
N LEU A 299 5.57 0.84 19.17
CA LEU A 299 5.88 0.57 17.76
C LEU A 299 7.35 0.87 17.49
N LEU A 300 7.86 2.01 17.98
CA LEU A 300 9.28 2.39 17.85
C LEU A 300 10.19 1.32 18.45
N ALA A 301 9.84 0.76 19.61
CA ALA A 301 10.63 -0.28 20.28
C ALA A 301 10.79 -1.57 19.44
N GLN A 302 9.88 -1.83 18.51
CA GLN A 302 9.91 -3.02 17.65
C GLN A 302 10.75 -2.83 16.38
N VAL A 303 11.05 -1.58 16.01
CA VAL A 303 11.92 -1.30 14.89
C VAL A 303 13.35 -1.70 15.26
N LYS A 304 13.93 -2.63 14.50
CA LYS A 304 15.27 -3.16 14.73
C LYS A 304 16.28 -2.03 14.89
N GLY A 305 16.92 -1.96 16.06
CA GLY A 305 17.98 -0.99 16.38
C GLY A 305 17.49 0.30 17.05
N VAL A 306 16.19 0.60 17.10
CA VAL A 306 15.69 1.85 17.69
C VAL A 306 15.91 1.90 19.20
N THR A 307 15.71 0.80 19.93
CA THR A 307 16.05 0.75 21.37
C THR A 307 17.54 0.98 21.62
N GLY A 308 18.39 0.57 20.68
CA GLY A 308 19.84 0.81 20.71
C GLY A 308 20.24 2.27 20.47
N LEU A 309 19.31 3.16 20.07
CA LEU A 309 19.58 4.59 19.94
C LEU A 309 19.79 5.28 21.30
N GLY A 310 19.29 4.67 22.39
CA GLY A 310 19.49 5.18 23.75
C GLY A 310 18.62 6.37 24.13
N LEU A 311 17.53 6.62 23.39
CA LEU A 311 16.52 7.60 23.78
C LEU A 311 15.70 7.02 24.95
N ASN A 312 15.73 7.69 26.10
CA ASN A 312 14.99 7.31 27.29
C ASN A 312 14.24 8.51 27.90
N PRO A 313 12.89 8.50 27.95
CA PRO A 313 12.02 7.47 27.35
C PRO A 313 12.09 7.49 25.82
N LEU A 314 11.64 6.40 25.18
CA LEU A 314 11.36 6.44 23.74
C LEU A 314 10.26 7.46 23.47
N PRO A 315 10.33 8.26 22.38
CA PRO A 315 9.27 9.20 22.04
C PRO A 315 7.94 8.49 21.86
N ASP A 316 6.91 8.93 22.60
CA ASP A 316 5.57 8.38 22.46
C ASP A 316 4.66 9.22 21.55
N GLN A 317 5.12 10.39 21.12
CA GLN A 317 4.41 11.25 20.19
C GLN A 317 5.30 11.65 19.01
N LEU A 318 4.68 11.93 17.88
CA LEU A 318 5.30 12.58 16.74
C LEU A 318 4.38 13.69 16.22
N CYS A 319 4.97 14.76 15.72
CA CYS A 319 4.27 15.74 14.90
C CYS A 319 5.08 15.99 13.64
N ALA A 320 4.45 15.84 12.48
CA ALA A 320 5.04 16.13 11.19
C ALA A 320 4.23 17.17 10.42
N TRP A 321 4.89 17.98 9.61
CA TRP A 321 4.23 18.91 8.70
C TRP A 321 5.09 19.15 7.47
N ALA A 322 4.47 19.63 6.40
CA ALA A 322 5.17 20.02 5.19
C ALA A 322 4.77 21.42 4.76
N GLY A 323 5.77 22.21 4.36
CA GLY A 323 5.56 23.52 3.75
C GLY A 323 5.23 23.39 2.26
N LYS A 324 4.63 24.42 1.67
CA LYS A 324 4.25 24.40 0.26
C LYS A 324 5.44 24.58 -0.70
N ASP A 325 6.34 25.50 -0.35
CA ASP A 325 7.19 26.18 -1.34
C ASP A 325 8.40 25.35 -1.77
N LEU A 326 9.15 24.81 -0.82
CA LEU A 326 10.33 24.00 -1.13
C LEU A 326 9.91 22.54 -1.36
N PHE A 327 10.43 21.93 -2.43
CA PHE A 327 10.10 20.54 -2.75
C PHE A 327 10.53 19.59 -1.63
N ALA A 328 9.70 18.58 -1.36
CA ALA A 328 9.98 17.56 -0.35
C ALA A 328 10.29 18.14 1.06
N GLN A 329 9.87 19.37 1.34
CA GLN A 329 10.06 20.05 2.61
C GLN A 329 9.12 19.45 3.65
N THR A 330 9.60 18.42 4.35
CA THR A 330 8.87 17.75 5.43
C THR A 330 9.69 17.82 6.71
N TYR A 331 9.03 18.21 7.78
CA TYR A 331 9.56 18.33 9.13
C TYR A 331 8.90 17.27 9.99
N VAL A 332 9.66 16.64 10.88
CA VAL A 332 9.15 15.68 11.86
C VAL A 332 9.76 16.01 13.21
N THR A 333 8.94 16.09 14.25
CA THR A 333 9.37 16.36 15.61
C THR A 333 9.00 15.20 16.51
N PHE A 334 9.94 14.86 17.40
CA PHE A 334 9.74 13.90 18.47
C PHE A 334 9.97 14.62 19.80
N PRO A 335 8.97 14.74 20.67
CA PRO A 335 9.17 15.28 22.01
C PRO A 335 10.15 14.40 22.78
N VAL A 336 11.16 15.02 23.38
CA VAL A 336 12.15 14.33 24.22
C VAL A 336 12.51 15.18 25.43
N PRO A 337 12.94 14.59 26.55
CA PRO A 337 13.63 15.35 27.58
C PRO A 337 14.97 15.85 27.04
N HIS A 338 15.28 17.14 27.20
CA HIS A 338 16.59 17.73 26.92
C HIS A 338 17.14 17.38 25.53
N ALA A 339 16.60 18.01 24.47
CA ALA A 339 16.91 17.68 23.08
C ALA A 339 18.42 17.66 22.74
N THR A 340 19.21 18.57 23.29
CA THR A 340 20.66 18.60 23.11
C THR A 340 21.34 17.32 23.63
N ASN A 341 20.96 16.85 24.83
CA ASN A 341 21.51 15.62 25.40
C ASN A 341 21.07 14.39 24.59
N ALA A 342 19.82 14.37 24.13
CA ALA A 342 19.33 13.33 23.24
C ALA A 342 20.14 13.26 21.94
N LEU A 343 20.51 14.40 21.35
CA LEU A 343 21.33 14.45 20.12
C LEU A 343 22.77 14.04 20.36
N HIS A 344 23.37 14.42 21.50
CA HIS A 344 24.67 13.89 21.92
C HIS A 344 24.66 12.37 22.04
N GLN A 345 23.59 11.79 22.60
CA GLN A 345 23.43 10.34 22.69
C GLN A 345 23.27 9.71 21.30
N LEU A 346 22.40 10.28 20.45
CA LEU A 346 22.18 9.81 19.08
C LEU A 346 23.47 9.85 18.26
N ALA A 347 24.33 10.85 18.46
CA ALA A 347 25.61 10.97 17.75
C ALA A 347 26.49 9.72 17.92
N ARG A 348 26.40 9.07 19.09
CA ARG A 348 27.19 7.87 19.42
C ARG A 348 26.55 6.58 18.89
N THR A 349 25.23 6.55 18.74
CA THR A 349 24.46 5.33 18.46
C THR A 349 24.00 5.21 17.00
N VAL A 350 23.80 6.33 16.30
CA VAL A 350 23.38 6.38 14.89
C VAL A 350 24.31 5.60 13.95
N PRO A 351 25.66 5.59 14.11
CA PRO A 351 26.51 4.76 13.27
C PRO A 351 26.15 3.25 13.34
N GLY A 352 25.89 2.72 14.54
CA GLY A 352 25.44 1.34 14.71
C GLY A 352 24.05 1.11 14.12
N PHE A 353 23.14 2.07 14.28
CA PHE A 353 21.81 2.02 13.66
C PHE A 353 21.89 1.97 12.12
N THR A 354 22.73 2.79 11.50
CA THR A 354 22.88 2.81 10.03
C THR A 354 23.50 1.53 9.48
N GLN A 355 24.35 0.83 10.24
CA GLN A 355 24.84 -0.51 9.85
C GLN A 355 23.71 -1.55 9.79
N LEU A 356 22.72 -1.46 10.68
CA LEU A 356 21.52 -2.33 10.66
C LEU A 356 20.58 -2.01 9.50
N HIS A 357 20.72 -0.82 8.92
CA HIS A 357 19.90 -0.27 7.86
C HIS A 357 20.74 0.15 6.66
N PRO A 358 21.30 -0.80 5.87
CA PRO A 358 22.21 -0.51 4.76
C PRO A 358 21.58 0.24 3.58
N TRP A 359 20.31 0.61 3.65
CA TRP A 359 19.65 1.52 2.72
C TRP A 359 19.85 2.99 3.14
N LEU A 360 20.23 3.26 4.39
CA LEU A 360 20.56 4.61 4.84
C LEU A 360 21.92 5.11 4.35
N LYS A 361 22.69 4.31 3.56
CA LYS A 361 24.13 4.52 3.26
C LYS A 361 24.47 5.99 3.08
N PRO A 362 24.90 6.69 4.15
CA PRO A 362 25.44 8.01 4.02
C PRO A 362 26.86 7.85 3.51
N SER A 363 27.39 8.88 2.85
CA SER A 363 28.85 8.99 2.76
C SER A 363 29.45 9.24 4.14
N GLN A 364 28.75 9.99 5.02
CA GLN A 364 29.14 10.26 6.40
C GLN A 364 27.96 10.83 7.23
N VAL A 365 27.84 10.46 8.51
CA VAL A 365 27.02 11.18 9.50
C VAL A 365 27.97 11.98 10.39
N VAL A 366 27.75 13.28 10.51
CA VAL A 366 28.62 14.19 11.26
C VAL A 366 27.85 14.84 12.39
N TYR A 367 28.48 14.91 13.57
CA TYR A 367 27.95 15.64 14.71
C TYR A 367 28.62 17.02 14.81
N TRP A 368 27.81 18.08 14.84
CA TRP A 368 28.25 19.46 15.02
C TRP A 368 27.97 19.90 16.45
N SER A 369 29.00 19.79 17.30
CA SER A 369 28.89 20.01 18.75
C SER A 369 28.47 21.43 19.13
N ASN A 370 28.86 22.45 18.35
CA ASN A 370 28.50 23.85 18.61
C ASN A 370 27.01 24.16 18.40
N ARG A 371 26.28 23.34 17.64
CA ARG A 371 24.83 23.48 17.39
C ARG A 371 24.01 22.32 17.94
N ALA A 372 24.69 21.28 18.44
CA ALA A 372 24.12 19.99 18.78
C ALA A 372 23.33 19.35 17.62
N GLU A 373 23.87 19.42 16.40
CA GLU A 373 23.20 18.93 15.19
C GLU A 373 23.86 17.65 14.66
N LEU A 374 23.04 16.68 14.25
CA LEU A 374 23.49 15.54 13.45
C LEU A 374 23.14 15.77 11.99
N MET A 375 24.12 15.69 11.11
CA MET A 375 23.96 15.97 9.70
C MET A 375 24.41 14.79 8.84
N TRP A 376 23.57 14.42 7.86
CA TRP A 376 23.89 13.42 6.86
C TRP A 376 24.55 14.11 5.66
N GLN A 377 25.82 13.80 5.43
CA GLN A 377 26.59 14.32 4.31
C GLN A 377 26.56 13.39 3.09
N GLY A 378 26.67 14.00 1.91
CA GLY A 378 26.68 13.32 0.61
C GLY A 378 25.31 12.82 0.16
N VAL A 379 24.23 13.37 0.71
CA VAL A 379 22.89 13.24 0.13
C VAL A 379 22.75 14.32 -0.95
N PRO A 380 22.54 13.96 -2.23
CA PRO A 380 22.38 14.94 -3.29
C PRO A 380 21.16 15.84 -3.06
N LEU A 381 21.33 17.15 -3.27
CA LEU A 381 20.27 18.18 -3.20
C LEU A 381 19.60 18.37 -1.83
N ALA A 382 19.94 17.60 -0.80
CA ALA A 382 19.33 17.69 0.53
C ALA A 382 20.41 17.59 1.62
N VAL A 383 20.11 18.12 2.79
CA VAL A 383 21.00 18.05 3.96
C VAL A 383 20.18 17.52 5.13
N PRO A 384 19.93 16.19 5.19
CA PRO A 384 19.13 15.63 6.25
C PRO A 384 19.80 15.91 7.60
N THR A 385 19.04 16.44 8.52
CA THR A 385 19.53 16.87 9.84
C THR A 385 18.60 16.44 10.95
N LEU A 386 19.18 16.12 12.10
CA LEU A 386 18.51 16.12 13.39
C LEU A 386 19.05 17.28 14.22
N ARG A 387 18.18 18.12 14.76
CA ARG A 387 18.56 19.31 15.54
C ARG A 387 17.64 19.52 16.73
N PRO A 388 18.09 20.21 17.80
CA PRO A 388 17.21 20.52 18.91
C PRO A 388 16.22 21.61 18.47
N LEU A 389 14.98 21.48 18.92
CA LEU A 389 13.95 22.49 18.79
C LEU A 389 13.30 22.65 20.16
N ARG A 390 13.22 23.90 20.65
CA ARG A 390 12.44 24.23 21.84
C ARG A 390 11.24 25.04 21.41
N ASP A 391 10.05 24.54 21.73
CA ASP A 391 8.81 25.17 21.33
C ASP A 391 7.69 24.90 22.34
N SER A 392 6.85 25.91 22.61
CA SER A 392 5.65 25.72 23.45
C SER A 392 5.93 25.04 24.80
N GLY A 393 7.05 25.40 25.43
CA GLY A 393 7.49 24.86 26.72
C GLY A 393 8.05 23.43 26.69
N SER A 394 8.19 22.80 25.52
CA SER A 394 8.72 21.45 25.34
C SER A 394 10.00 21.43 24.49
N ASP A 395 10.84 20.43 24.72
CA ASP A 395 12.02 20.15 23.90
C ASP A 395 11.70 19.02 22.91
N TYR A 396 12.21 19.15 21.68
CA TYR A 396 12.00 18.21 20.59
C TYR A 396 13.32 17.92 19.86
N VAL A 397 13.44 16.70 19.34
CA VAL A 397 14.34 16.43 18.21
C VAL A 397 13.56 16.71 16.93
N LEU A 398 14.02 17.68 16.16
CA LEU A 398 13.51 18.00 14.83
C LEU A 398 14.34 17.28 13.78
N ALA A 399 13.68 16.46 12.97
CA ALA A 399 14.21 15.84 11.76
C ALA A 399 13.73 16.58 10.51
N CYS A 400 14.64 16.91 9.60
CA CYS A 400 14.29 17.60 8.36
C CYS A 400 15.29 17.31 7.23
N LEU A 401 14.81 17.24 5.98
CA LEU A 401 15.66 17.12 4.78
C LEU A 401 16.29 18.46 4.37
N PHE A 402 15.63 19.55 4.73
CA PHE A 402 16.02 20.93 4.47
C PHE A 402 15.89 21.73 5.75
N PRO A 403 16.66 22.82 5.92
CA PRO A 403 16.52 23.70 7.08
C PRO A 403 15.06 24.12 7.31
N LEU A 404 14.69 24.35 8.57
CA LEU A 404 13.41 24.94 8.90
C LEU A 404 13.38 26.36 8.33
N SER A 405 12.58 26.55 7.28
CA SER A 405 12.38 27.83 6.61
C SER A 405 10.89 28.00 6.36
N SER A 406 10.37 29.16 6.78
CA SER A 406 9.02 29.59 6.44
C SER A 406 9.13 30.95 5.79
N PRO A 407 8.46 31.18 4.65
CA PRO A 407 8.42 32.50 4.03
C PRO A 407 7.56 33.49 4.83
N THR A 408 6.74 33.00 5.75
CA THR A 408 5.85 33.84 6.57
C THR A 408 5.96 33.51 8.07
N ASN A 409 5.55 34.46 8.90
CA ASN A 409 5.32 34.25 10.33
C ASN A 409 3.84 33.93 10.64
N ALA A 410 3.02 33.68 9.62
CA ALA A 410 1.60 33.42 9.81
C ALA A 410 1.42 32.07 10.54
N PRO A 411 0.58 32.01 11.59
CA PRO A 411 0.22 30.75 12.22
C PRO A 411 -0.60 29.89 11.26
N PRO A 412 -0.56 28.55 11.39
CA PRO A 412 -1.45 27.69 10.62
C PRO A 412 -2.92 27.93 11.00
N PRO A 413 -3.88 27.49 10.17
CA PRO A 413 -5.31 27.68 10.46
C PRO A 413 -5.69 27.07 11.81
N ALA A 414 -6.41 27.81 12.65
CA ALA A 414 -6.80 27.35 13.99
C ALA A 414 -7.59 26.03 13.95
N GLN A 415 -8.35 25.80 12.87
CA GLN A 415 -9.11 24.57 12.65
C GLN A 415 -8.22 23.33 12.63
N LEU A 416 -6.94 23.46 12.29
CA LEU A 416 -5.99 22.35 12.26
C LEU A 416 -5.80 21.74 13.65
N TYR A 417 -5.52 22.58 14.65
CA TYR A 417 -5.34 22.12 16.02
C TYR A 417 -6.66 21.69 16.66
N ALA A 418 -7.78 22.30 16.27
CA ALA A 418 -9.11 21.88 16.71
C ALA A 418 -9.45 20.43 16.33
N GLN A 419 -8.80 19.85 15.31
CA GLN A 419 -9.00 18.44 14.94
C GLN A 419 -8.37 17.45 15.95
N VAL A 420 -7.44 17.93 16.79
CA VAL A 420 -6.60 17.08 17.64
C VAL A 420 -6.79 17.39 19.13
N GLN A 421 -6.96 18.68 19.46
CA GLN A 421 -7.15 19.15 20.83
C GLN A 421 -8.44 18.58 21.44
N GLY A 422 -8.39 18.19 22.71
CA GLY A 422 -9.53 17.67 23.48
C GLY A 422 -9.96 16.24 23.15
N ARG A 423 -9.54 15.65 22.01
CA ARG A 423 -9.91 14.28 21.64
C ARG A 423 -9.08 13.26 22.39
N GLN A 424 -9.69 12.56 23.34
CA GLN A 424 -9.01 11.58 24.20
C GLN A 424 -8.86 10.18 23.58
N ASN A 425 -9.52 9.88 22.47
CA ASN A 425 -9.42 8.59 21.79
C ASN A 425 -8.65 8.66 20.46
N LEU A 426 -8.20 9.84 20.05
CA LEU A 426 -7.46 10.04 18.80
C LEU A 426 -6.01 9.60 18.96
N ALA A 427 -5.59 8.56 18.26
CA ALA A 427 -4.21 8.08 18.30
C ALA A 427 -3.38 8.64 17.15
N TYR A 428 -4.01 8.84 15.98
CA TYR A 428 -3.39 9.41 14.79
C TYR A 428 -4.35 10.37 14.10
N TYR A 429 -3.81 11.50 13.65
CA TYR A 429 -4.46 12.43 12.75
C TYR A 429 -3.49 12.80 11.64
N ASP A 430 -3.99 12.79 10.41
CA ASP A 430 -3.26 13.24 9.24
C ASP A 430 -4.19 14.03 8.34
N TRP A 431 -3.73 15.20 7.95
CA TRP A 431 -4.33 16.00 6.90
C TRP A 431 -3.25 16.30 5.86
N GLU A 432 -3.64 16.20 4.59
CA GLU A 432 -2.84 16.70 3.49
C GLU A 432 -3.69 17.28 2.38
N TYR A 433 -3.12 18.25 1.68
CA TYR A 433 -3.59 18.63 0.36
C TYR A 433 -2.90 17.78 -0.70
N THR A 434 -3.58 16.70 -1.09
CA THR A 434 -3.05 15.56 -1.87
C THR A 434 -2.34 16.00 -3.16
N GLN A 435 -2.91 16.99 -3.88
CA GLN A 435 -2.31 17.54 -5.10
C GLN A 435 -0.89 18.08 -4.88
N GLU A 436 -0.68 18.86 -3.81
CA GLU A 436 0.62 19.44 -3.52
C GLU A 436 1.58 18.38 -2.95
N ARG A 437 1.07 17.43 -2.16
CA ARG A 437 1.88 16.29 -1.70
C ARG A 437 2.38 15.43 -2.85
N LEU A 438 1.58 15.19 -3.89
CA LEU A 438 2.07 14.50 -5.10
C LEU A 438 3.23 15.22 -5.78
N ARG A 439 3.16 16.56 -5.86
CA ARG A 439 4.26 17.38 -6.41
C ARG A 439 5.52 17.28 -5.57
N HIS A 440 5.41 17.08 -4.27
CA HIS A 440 6.52 16.86 -3.35
C HIS A 440 7.09 15.43 -3.41
N MET A 441 6.24 14.42 -3.64
CA MET A 441 6.67 13.02 -3.66
C MET A 441 7.60 12.70 -4.83
N ARG A 442 7.34 13.26 -6.02
CA ARG A 442 8.20 13.04 -7.18
C ARG A 442 9.67 13.40 -6.93
N PRO A 443 10.03 14.63 -6.55
CA PRO A 443 11.42 14.99 -6.28
C PRO A 443 11.99 14.23 -5.07
N LEU A 444 11.17 13.90 -4.06
CA LEU A 444 11.62 13.05 -2.95
C LEU A 444 12.12 11.68 -3.45
N TYR A 445 11.33 10.99 -4.28
CA TYR A 445 11.75 9.72 -4.86
C TYR A 445 12.96 9.87 -5.80
N GLN A 446 13.08 10.98 -6.53
CA GLN A 446 14.26 11.25 -7.36
C GLN A 446 15.53 11.45 -6.53
N ILE A 447 15.47 12.19 -5.40
CA ILE A 447 16.60 12.33 -4.47
C ILE A 447 17.06 10.95 -3.99
N LEU A 448 16.10 10.09 -3.61
CA LEU A 448 16.37 8.73 -3.17
C LEU A 448 17.01 7.89 -4.29
N ASP A 449 16.52 8.01 -5.53
CA ASP A 449 17.11 7.33 -6.69
C ASP A 449 18.55 7.81 -6.94
N ILE A 450 18.84 9.12 -6.87
CA ILE A 450 20.21 9.65 -7.02
C ILE A 450 21.11 9.16 -5.89
N ALA A 451 20.66 9.28 -4.64
CA ALA A 451 21.41 8.86 -3.45
C ALA A 451 21.79 7.37 -3.51
N HIS A 452 20.98 6.54 -4.17
CA HIS A 452 21.22 5.11 -4.35
C HIS A 452 21.75 4.73 -5.74
N ARG A 453 22.15 5.70 -6.57
CA ARG A 453 22.63 5.51 -7.95
C ARG A 453 21.69 4.60 -8.77
N ARG A 454 20.40 4.92 -8.74
CA ARG A 454 19.34 4.19 -9.45
C ARG A 454 18.94 4.94 -10.70
N GLN A 455 18.40 4.20 -11.66
CA GLN A 455 17.76 4.78 -12.83
C GLN A 455 16.49 5.54 -12.43
N PHE A 456 16.19 6.60 -13.15
CA PHE A 456 14.91 7.29 -13.01
C PHE A 456 13.83 6.57 -13.81
N ILE A 457 12.61 6.64 -13.29
CA ILE A 457 11.43 6.29 -14.08
C ILE A 457 11.25 7.37 -15.16
N PRO A 458 11.08 6.99 -16.44
CA PRO A 458 10.85 7.94 -17.52
C PRO A 458 9.63 8.82 -17.25
N THR A 459 9.74 10.11 -17.57
CA THR A 459 8.67 11.10 -17.31
C THR A 459 7.43 10.90 -18.19
N ASN A 460 7.58 10.13 -19.26
CA ASN A 460 6.52 9.72 -20.19
C ASN A 460 6.00 8.30 -19.90
N ALA A 461 6.47 7.61 -18.86
CA ALA A 461 5.88 6.34 -18.43
C ALA A 461 4.38 6.57 -18.11
N PRO A 462 3.46 5.66 -18.50
CA PRO A 462 2.02 5.89 -18.32
C PRO A 462 1.65 6.18 -16.87
N SER A 463 2.32 5.57 -15.89
CA SER A 463 2.14 5.89 -14.46
C SER A 463 2.50 7.34 -14.08
N GLN A 464 3.56 7.90 -14.67
CA GLN A 464 4.00 9.29 -14.43
C GLN A 464 3.12 10.30 -15.16
N VAL A 465 2.61 9.93 -16.34
CA VAL A 465 1.64 10.74 -17.09
C VAL A 465 0.31 10.77 -16.33
N TRP A 466 -0.16 9.62 -15.86
CA TRP A 466 -1.39 9.47 -15.09
C TRP A 466 -1.35 10.26 -13.78
N ILE A 467 -0.30 10.12 -12.96
CA ILE A 467 -0.24 10.80 -11.67
C ILE A 467 -0.27 12.34 -11.81
N ARG A 468 0.33 12.86 -12.90
CA ARG A 468 0.27 14.29 -13.25
C ARG A 468 -1.13 14.72 -13.69
N ALA A 469 -1.81 13.89 -14.48
CA ALA A 469 -3.15 14.17 -15.00
C ALA A 469 -4.23 14.18 -13.91
N ILE A 470 -4.13 13.28 -12.92
CA ILE A 470 -5.11 13.22 -11.83
C ILE A 470 -4.90 14.31 -10.78
N ALA A 471 -3.69 14.87 -10.64
CA ALA A 471 -3.34 15.77 -9.55
C ALA A 471 -4.32 16.96 -9.36
N PRO A 472 -4.81 17.64 -10.41
CA PRO A 472 -5.79 18.73 -10.26
C PRO A 472 -7.17 18.30 -9.71
N TYR A 473 -7.46 17.01 -9.71
CA TYR A 473 -8.71 16.45 -9.20
C TYR A 473 -8.63 16.10 -7.71
N LEU A 474 -7.46 16.23 -7.07
CA LEU A 474 -7.21 15.74 -5.72
C LEU A 474 -7.15 16.90 -4.72
N GLY A 475 -8.01 16.86 -3.71
CA GLY A 475 -8.09 17.88 -2.67
C GLY A 475 -7.55 17.40 -1.32
N ASN A 476 -8.25 17.82 -0.26
CA ASN A 476 -7.94 17.44 1.11
C ASN A 476 -8.18 15.95 1.34
N THR A 477 -7.14 15.26 1.82
CA THR A 477 -7.26 13.93 2.40
C THR A 477 -7.08 14.06 3.92
N VAL A 478 -8.01 13.46 4.66
CA VAL A 478 -7.95 13.40 6.14
C VAL A 478 -8.01 11.95 6.54
N THR A 479 -7.04 11.49 7.32
CA THR A 479 -6.99 10.15 7.91
C THR A 479 -6.95 10.27 9.43
N GLU A 480 -7.81 9.53 10.10
CA GLU A 480 -7.86 9.47 11.56
C GLU A 480 -7.78 8.02 12.02
N LEU A 481 -7.05 7.76 13.11
CA LEU A 481 -7.08 6.51 13.84
C LEU A 481 -7.59 6.78 15.25
N THR A 482 -8.69 6.14 15.61
CA THR A 482 -9.33 6.30 16.92
C THR A 482 -9.41 4.98 17.66
N VAL A 483 -9.21 5.03 18.97
CA VAL A 483 -9.41 3.90 19.88
C VAL A 483 -10.90 3.84 20.20
N THR A 484 -11.61 2.89 19.59
CA THR A 484 -13.07 2.75 19.70
C THR A 484 -13.49 1.73 20.75
N GLY A 485 -12.56 0.88 21.20
CA GLY A 485 -12.78 -0.06 22.29
C GLY A 485 -11.45 -0.58 22.86
N PRO A 486 -11.50 -1.38 23.94
CA PRO A 486 -10.30 -1.90 24.57
C PRO A 486 -9.47 -2.80 23.66
N LYS A 487 -10.06 -3.36 22.59
CA LYS A 487 -9.39 -4.23 21.60
C LYS A 487 -9.60 -3.75 20.16
N GLU A 488 -10.02 -2.50 19.97
CA GLU A 488 -10.44 -2.01 18.65
C GLU A 488 -9.83 -0.66 18.34
N LEU A 489 -9.18 -0.57 17.17
CA LEU A 489 -8.83 0.69 16.52
C LEU A 489 -9.67 0.84 15.26
N THR A 490 -10.23 2.02 15.06
CA THR A 490 -10.96 2.37 13.84
C THR A 490 -10.20 3.44 13.09
N LEU A 491 -9.75 3.10 11.88
CA LEU A 491 -9.25 4.04 10.90
C LEU A 491 -10.41 4.58 10.09
N THR A 492 -10.47 5.89 9.90
CA THR A 492 -11.36 6.50 8.94
C THR A 492 -10.62 7.49 8.05
N ARG A 493 -10.94 7.49 6.77
CA ARG A 493 -10.32 8.37 5.79
C ARG A 493 -11.36 9.00 4.88
N LYS A 494 -11.27 10.31 4.70
CA LYS A 494 -11.94 11.06 3.65
C LYS A 494 -10.90 11.43 2.60
N SER A 495 -11.14 11.14 1.32
CA SER A 495 -10.23 11.45 0.21
C SER A 495 -10.96 11.44 -1.14
N GLU A 496 -10.30 11.86 -2.22
CA GLU A 496 -10.90 11.81 -3.57
C GLU A 496 -10.74 10.45 -4.27
N LEU A 497 -9.74 9.66 -3.90
CA LEU A 497 -9.43 8.35 -4.52
C LEU A 497 -9.17 7.21 -3.51
N GLY A 498 -9.37 7.43 -2.22
CA GLY A 498 -9.08 6.45 -1.16
C GLY A 498 -7.64 6.50 -0.62
N LEU A 499 -6.73 7.20 -1.29
CA LEU A 499 -5.29 7.18 -1.03
C LEU A 499 -4.71 8.60 -0.84
N THR A 500 -3.66 8.71 -0.02
CA THR A 500 -2.85 9.94 0.14
C THR A 500 -1.91 10.15 -1.05
N GLY A 501 -1.30 11.33 -1.17
CA GLY A 501 -0.32 11.65 -2.20
C GLY A 501 0.93 10.79 -2.09
N PHE A 502 1.35 10.50 -0.85
CA PHE A 502 2.41 9.51 -0.60
C PHE A 502 2.02 8.12 -1.12
N GLU A 503 0.84 7.62 -0.79
CA GLU A 503 0.36 6.30 -1.20
C GLU A 503 0.16 6.19 -2.72
N LEU A 504 -0.43 7.21 -3.35
CA LEU A 504 -0.65 7.26 -4.79
C LEU A 504 0.67 7.26 -5.56
N TYR A 505 1.64 8.09 -5.17
CA TYR A 505 2.94 8.09 -5.85
C TYR A 505 3.68 6.76 -5.62
N THR A 506 3.61 6.22 -4.41
CA THR A 506 4.18 4.90 -4.08
C THR A 506 3.54 3.77 -4.89
N LEU A 507 2.23 3.81 -5.11
CA LEU A 507 1.53 2.88 -6.00
C LEU A 507 2.10 2.93 -7.43
N THR A 508 2.35 4.13 -7.97
CA THR A 508 3.00 4.25 -9.29
C THR A 508 4.41 3.67 -9.28
N ARG A 509 5.18 3.89 -8.20
CA ARG A 509 6.52 3.31 -8.06
C ARG A 509 6.48 1.78 -7.98
N TRP A 510 5.45 1.22 -7.35
CA TRP A 510 5.26 -0.22 -7.27
C TRP A 510 4.93 -0.81 -8.64
N LEU A 511 4.05 -0.17 -9.40
CA LEU A 511 3.71 -0.61 -10.76
C LEU A 511 4.94 -0.64 -11.68
N GLU A 512 5.81 0.35 -11.55
CA GLU A 512 7.06 0.47 -12.32
C GLU A 512 8.19 -0.42 -11.79
N SER A 513 7.94 -1.12 -10.69
CA SER A 513 8.94 -1.99 -10.10
C SER A 513 9.17 -3.25 -10.95
N PRO A 514 10.42 -3.69 -11.14
CA PRO A 514 10.72 -4.97 -11.77
C PRO A 514 10.05 -6.17 -11.08
N GLY A 515 9.82 -6.07 -9.77
CA GLY A 515 9.19 -7.11 -8.97
C GLY A 515 7.65 -7.10 -8.99
N PHE A 516 7.01 -6.18 -9.71
CA PHE A 516 5.56 -6.02 -9.68
C PHE A 516 4.81 -7.27 -10.15
N PRO A 517 3.68 -7.64 -9.50
CA PRO A 517 3.15 -7.09 -8.25
C PRO A 517 3.74 -7.77 -7.00
N LYS A 518 4.48 -8.86 -7.14
CA LYS A 518 4.88 -9.69 -5.99
C LYS A 518 5.79 -8.96 -5.00
N ARG A 519 6.60 -8.04 -5.50
CA ARG A 519 7.60 -7.31 -4.72
C ARG A 519 7.67 -5.88 -5.20
N PHE A 520 8.12 -5.02 -4.29
CA PHE A 520 8.62 -3.72 -4.66
C PHE A 520 10.14 -3.73 -4.57
N GLU A 521 10.73 -3.64 -5.74
CA GLU A 521 12.15 -3.51 -6.00
C GLU A 521 12.42 -2.08 -6.49
N LEU A 522 13.50 -1.48 -5.99
CA LEU A 522 13.98 -0.19 -6.49
C LEU A 522 14.32 -0.31 -7.98
N PRO A 523 14.33 0.82 -8.73
CA PRO A 523 14.81 0.82 -10.09
C PRO A 523 16.21 0.17 -10.21
N PRO A 524 16.55 -0.40 -11.37
CA PRO A 524 17.86 -0.96 -11.59
C PRO A 524 18.96 0.08 -11.35
N PRO A 525 20.19 -0.36 -11.02
CA PRO A 525 21.33 0.55 -10.91
C PRO A 525 21.48 1.39 -12.19
N ALA A 526 21.82 2.67 -12.02
CA ALA A 526 22.25 3.49 -13.14
C ALA A 526 23.51 2.87 -13.77
N PRO A 527 23.65 2.87 -15.11
CA PRO A 527 24.86 2.39 -15.76
C PRO A 527 26.08 3.16 -15.24
N ASP A 528 27.20 2.45 -15.04
CA ASP A 528 28.43 3.10 -14.63
C ASP A 528 28.93 3.96 -15.80
N PRO A 529 29.05 5.29 -15.65
CA PRO A 529 29.57 6.15 -16.71
C PRO A 529 31.02 5.80 -17.12
N ARG A 530 31.73 5.00 -16.33
CA ARG A 530 33.08 4.49 -16.65
C ARG A 530 33.07 3.12 -17.33
N ALA A 531 31.95 2.40 -17.31
CA ALA A 531 31.81 1.20 -18.12
C ALA A 531 31.62 1.67 -19.57
N GLY A 532 32.57 1.35 -20.44
CA GLY A 532 32.44 1.62 -21.88
C GLY A 532 31.13 1.06 -22.45
N PRO A 533 30.68 1.54 -23.61
CA PRO A 533 29.46 1.05 -24.23
C PRO A 533 29.52 -0.48 -24.38
N PRO A 534 28.37 -1.19 -24.25
CA PRO A 534 28.32 -2.63 -24.48
C PRO A 534 28.91 -2.96 -25.86
N PRO A 535 29.71 -4.04 -26.00
CA PRO A 535 30.23 -4.45 -27.30
C PRO A 535 29.05 -4.81 -28.20
N GLY A 536 28.69 -3.94 -29.13
CA GLY A 536 27.57 -4.15 -30.05
C GLY A 536 26.86 -2.89 -30.57
N LEU A 537 27.09 -1.71 -29.99
CA LEU A 537 26.57 -0.44 -30.53
C LEU A 537 27.70 0.41 -31.11
N THR A 538 28.42 -0.12 -32.10
CA THR A 538 29.17 0.73 -33.02
C THR A 538 28.18 1.33 -34.02
N ASN A 539 27.99 2.64 -33.99
CA ASN A 539 27.29 3.36 -35.05
C ASN A 539 27.84 2.91 -36.41
N PRO A 540 27.01 2.52 -37.40
CA PRO A 540 27.50 2.29 -38.74
C PRO A 540 28.10 3.61 -39.25
N GLY A 541 29.39 3.58 -39.56
CA GLY A 541 30.10 4.73 -40.13
C GLY A 541 29.42 5.23 -41.41
N PRO A 542 29.59 6.52 -41.76
CA PRO A 542 28.89 7.11 -42.89
C PRO A 542 29.25 6.35 -44.17
N ARG A 543 28.23 5.79 -44.84
CA ARG A 543 28.37 5.24 -46.19
C ARG A 543 28.83 6.36 -47.12
N ARG A 544 30.10 6.32 -47.52
CA ARG A 544 30.57 7.11 -48.66
C ARG A 544 29.91 6.56 -49.93
N THR A 545 28.98 7.32 -50.47
CA THR A 545 28.50 7.14 -51.84
C THR A 545 29.65 7.44 -52.80
N ARG A 546 29.94 6.50 -53.70
CA ARG A 546 30.66 6.77 -54.95
C ARG A 546 29.64 7.07 -56.03
#